data_AF-A0A0G1XSB8-F1
#
_entry.id   AF-A0A0G1XSB8-F1
#
_cell.length_a   1.000
_cell.length_b   1.000
_cell.length_c   1.000
_cell.angle_alpha   90.00
_cell.angle_beta   90.00
_cell.angle_gamma   90.00
#
_symmetry.space_group_name_H-M   'P 1'
#
loop_
_entity.id
_entity.type
_entity.pdbx_description
1 polymer ?
#
loop_
_entity_poly.entity_id
_entity_poly.type
_entity_poly.pdbx_seq_one_letter_code
_entity_poly.pdbx_strand_id
1 'polypeptide(L)'
;MSRGKLSRSLANPAEFFGIDDEHTSERINAAKKPKNYLSLPYLGMTAENLRDAYVEGALDRLQVLPPMEMTQDPEDAVALHEYLRRALGQRRDGIEPEAQSARKSFTAVQEFCKKHGVVFKDLWELATGVRVLEALNEGVQTELREIVFDRAFGMKMPEDIYRVRIGRKSDPDMTVAGNDTASCMPFGSGKNNVYMFNPNCVQLVVERKGSDGKWRTAAQSVMTVDLETAHSTPTLIREYKSRGGHMRDVLTEGDTNGAYVLTADNIEVAKNEEGKRVEVIRRVYEVFMRKYLLEHGGELGVDLTRVAVGKGYTPKSLGLDSVPNTLVPLAPMGYSDNVHADVYVMHTDIQGPPPRRRAGIAPLRTPDTIDVAMLEGKAYSDNVSLLENLHGMQNNLIGMRIANEHFGRPNLSFMYRDQGGIARGYCLAYEGVNGGLPEVYISDIAADPEARMAGGKLITEFFNAYMAHYGTEERPYLPIITNARGKTSFQILQRQLERLARKADLIAEMQVVSEYQHGTDTFYNVRVHLGRTPDDVAQMREKYEAINMDGGFVADQYEDWKEDDEYAGDLEEDNW
;
A
#
# COMPACT_ATOMS: atom_id res chain seq x y z
N MET A 1 -0.23 20.46 13.43
CA MET A 1 0.18 20.21 14.86
C MET A 1 1.71 20.06 14.88
N SER A 2 2.50 20.53 15.88
CA SER A 2 3.99 20.38 15.80
C SER A 2 4.44 18.93 16.06
N ARG A 3 5.55 18.47 15.46
CA ARG A 3 6.13 17.12 15.68
C ARG A 3 6.28 16.76 17.16
N GLY A 4 6.62 17.74 18.02
CA GLY A 4 6.73 17.55 19.46
C GLY A 4 5.40 17.30 20.20
N LYS A 5 4.24 17.65 19.61
CA LYS A 5 2.91 17.32 20.14
C LYS A 5 2.47 15.92 19.71
N LEU A 6 2.75 15.52 18.45
CA LEU A 6 2.49 14.16 17.96
C LEU A 6 3.27 13.11 18.79
N SER A 7 4.54 13.39 19.08
CA SER A 7 5.39 12.54 19.93
C SER A 7 4.86 12.42 21.37
N ARG A 8 4.25 13.48 21.94
CA ARG A 8 3.59 13.40 23.26
C ARG A 8 2.28 12.61 23.24
N SER A 9 1.53 12.66 22.14
CA SER A 9 0.32 11.83 21.98
C SER A 9 0.66 10.35 21.81
N LEU A 10 1.86 10.03 21.32
CA LEU A 10 2.42 8.68 21.26
C LEU A 10 3.30 8.33 22.49
N ALA A 11 3.05 8.97 23.64
CA ALA A 11 3.83 8.76 24.86
C ALA A 11 3.67 7.34 25.44
N ASN A 12 2.53 6.69 25.20
CA ASN A 12 2.31 5.27 25.51
C ASN A 12 2.05 4.48 24.21
N PRO A 13 3.08 4.15 23.43
CA PRO A 13 2.91 3.59 22.10
C PRO A 13 2.23 2.22 22.11
N ALA A 14 2.48 1.39 23.13
CA ALA A 14 1.86 0.06 23.24
C ALA A 14 0.33 0.14 23.37
N GLU A 15 -0.18 1.04 24.21
CA GLU A 15 -1.61 1.29 24.34
C GLU A 15 -2.18 1.91 23.05
N PHE A 16 -1.48 2.89 22.48
CA PHE A 16 -1.92 3.55 21.25
C PHE A 16 -2.09 2.56 20.10
N PHE A 17 -1.17 1.61 19.91
CA PHE A 17 -1.27 0.59 18.85
C PHE A 17 -2.33 -0.48 19.11
N GLY A 18 -2.89 -0.52 20.32
CA GLY A 18 -3.92 -1.46 20.74
C GLY A 18 -5.34 -0.90 20.69
N ILE A 19 -5.53 0.37 20.34
CA ILE A 19 -6.84 1.03 20.31
C ILE A 19 -7.81 0.28 19.39
N ASP A 20 -9.03 0.07 19.89
CA ASP A 20 -10.11 -0.57 19.17
C ASP A 20 -10.74 0.33 18.10
N ASP A 21 -11.21 -0.30 17.03
CA ASP A 21 -12.07 0.31 16.03
C ASP A 21 -13.50 -0.21 16.21
N GLU A 22 -14.41 0.68 16.58
CA GLU A 22 -15.83 0.40 16.79
C GLU A 22 -16.60 0.13 15.49
N HIS A 23 -16.03 0.45 14.33
CA HIS A 23 -16.65 0.26 13.02
C HIS A 23 -16.32 -1.09 12.36
N THR A 24 -15.54 -1.93 13.02
CA THR A 24 -15.05 -3.21 12.49
C THR A 24 -15.47 -4.36 13.41
N SER A 25 -15.84 -5.51 12.84
CA SER A 25 -16.12 -6.72 13.64
C SER A 25 -14.93 -7.08 14.54
N GLU A 26 -15.18 -7.52 15.76
CA GLU A 26 -14.17 -7.81 16.78
C GLU A 26 -12.98 -8.63 16.24
N ARG A 27 -13.25 -9.73 15.54
CA ARG A 27 -12.23 -10.58 14.92
C ARG A 27 -11.28 -9.81 13.99
N ILE A 28 -11.82 -8.98 13.11
CA ILE A 28 -11.01 -8.22 12.14
C ILE A 28 -10.29 -7.06 12.83
N ASN A 29 -10.94 -6.39 13.78
CA ASN A 29 -10.34 -5.33 14.60
C ASN A 29 -9.12 -5.88 15.36
N ALA A 30 -9.26 -7.00 16.05
CA ALA A 30 -8.18 -7.67 16.76
C ALA A 30 -6.99 -7.98 15.85
N ALA A 31 -7.25 -8.41 14.60
CA ALA A 31 -6.24 -8.82 13.64
C ALA A 31 -5.47 -7.67 12.97
N LYS A 32 -6.07 -6.49 12.85
CA LYS A 32 -5.54 -5.39 12.02
C LYS A 32 -4.84 -4.29 12.81
N LYS A 33 -4.84 -4.37 14.13
CA LYS A 33 -4.16 -3.42 15.01
C LYS A 33 -2.65 -3.36 14.73
N PRO A 34 -2.03 -2.17 14.71
CA PRO A 34 -0.59 -2.04 14.53
C PRO A 34 0.26 -2.79 15.56
N LYS A 35 -0.28 -3.10 16.76
CA LYS A 35 0.42 -3.93 17.76
C LYS A 35 0.83 -5.29 17.20
N ASN A 36 0.10 -5.82 16.22
CA ASN A 36 0.38 -7.11 15.59
C ASN A 36 1.56 -7.04 14.61
N TYR A 37 2.05 -5.86 14.23
CA TYR A 37 3.29 -5.76 13.46
C TYR A 37 4.52 -6.15 14.29
N LEU A 38 4.36 -6.25 15.61
CA LEU A 38 5.38 -6.64 16.58
C LEU A 38 5.39 -8.16 16.86
N SER A 39 4.42 -8.92 16.34
CA SER A 39 4.26 -10.33 16.68
C SER A 39 5.19 -11.29 15.93
N LEU A 40 5.88 -10.81 14.88
CA LEU A 40 6.85 -11.65 14.16
C LEU A 40 7.93 -12.15 15.11
N PRO A 41 8.20 -13.48 15.13
CA PRO A 41 9.24 -14.05 15.96
C PRO A 41 10.58 -13.35 15.74
N TYR A 42 11.23 -12.98 16.83
CA TYR A 42 12.58 -12.41 16.82
C TYR A 42 12.73 -11.09 16.04
N LEU A 43 11.66 -10.41 15.62
CA LEU A 43 11.80 -9.17 14.85
C LEU A 43 12.61 -8.10 15.59
N GLY A 44 12.56 -8.14 16.93
CA GLY A 44 13.29 -7.23 17.82
C GLY A 44 12.74 -5.80 17.78
N MET A 45 11.51 -5.63 17.29
CA MET A 45 10.83 -4.34 17.22
C MET A 45 9.96 -4.15 18.47
N THR A 46 10.18 -3.07 19.22
CA THR A 46 9.28 -2.66 20.31
C THR A 46 8.23 -1.67 19.82
N ALA A 47 7.26 -1.35 20.68
CA ALA A 47 6.29 -0.30 20.39
C ALA A 47 6.97 1.08 20.23
N GLU A 48 8.02 1.37 21.00
CA GLU A 48 8.83 2.58 20.84
C GLU A 48 9.51 2.60 19.47
N ASN A 49 10.08 1.48 19.02
CA ASN A 49 10.68 1.39 17.68
C ASN A 49 9.66 1.63 16.58
N LEU A 50 8.45 1.07 16.68
CA LEU A 50 7.38 1.29 15.69
C LEU A 50 6.93 2.76 15.67
N ARG A 51 6.81 3.41 16.83
CA ARG A 51 6.56 4.86 16.94
C ARG A 51 7.67 5.65 16.26
N ASP A 52 8.93 5.34 16.55
CA ASP A 52 10.08 6.07 16.04
C ASP A 52 10.21 5.86 14.52
N ALA A 53 9.99 4.65 14.02
CA ALA A 53 9.92 4.36 12.59
C ALA A 53 8.85 5.20 11.86
N TYR A 54 7.73 5.51 12.51
CA TYR A 54 6.73 6.42 11.98
C TYR A 54 7.19 7.88 12.00
N VAL A 55 7.64 8.37 13.16
CA VAL A 55 8.02 9.78 13.35
C VAL A 55 9.27 10.17 12.55
N GLU A 56 10.20 9.25 12.38
CA GLU A 56 11.47 9.43 11.67
C GLU A 56 11.36 9.17 10.16
N GLY A 57 10.17 8.77 9.68
CA GLY A 57 9.88 8.63 8.25
C GLY A 57 10.37 7.32 7.62
N ALA A 58 10.57 6.26 8.41
CA ALA A 58 10.77 4.92 7.85
C ALA A 58 9.53 4.46 7.07
N LEU A 59 8.33 4.73 7.60
CA LEU A 59 7.08 4.43 6.90
C LEU A 59 6.88 5.26 5.63
N ASP A 60 7.44 6.47 5.54
CA ASP A 60 7.37 7.29 4.32
C ASP A 60 8.06 6.62 3.13
N ARG A 61 9.13 5.85 3.38
CA ARG A 61 9.86 5.10 2.34
C ARG A 61 9.14 3.81 1.95
N LEU A 62 8.28 3.30 2.82
CA LEU A 62 7.51 2.07 2.59
C LEU A 62 6.15 2.32 1.95
N GLN A 63 5.65 3.55 2.06
CA GLN A 63 4.38 4.02 1.54
C GLN A 63 4.25 3.66 0.05
N VAL A 64 3.21 2.89 -0.29
CA VAL A 64 2.99 2.38 -1.65
C VAL A 64 2.63 3.50 -2.62
N LEU A 65 1.81 4.45 -2.17
CA LEU A 65 1.32 5.56 -2.97
C LEU A 65 2.21 6.79 -2.73
N PRO A 66 3.02 7.25 -3.71
CA PRO A 66 3.91 8.41 -3.52
C PRO A 66 3.18 9.67 -3.06
N PRO A 67 3.82 10.53 -2.23
CA PRO A 67 3.23 11.80 -1.83
C PRO A 67 3.22 12.79 -3.00
N MET A 68 2.16 13.59 -3.09
CA MET A 68 1.98 14.61 -4.12
C MET A 68 1.11 15.74 -3.58
N GLU A 69 1.44 16.98 -3.93
CA GLU A 69 0.65 18.17 -3.61
C GLU A 69 0.34 18.94 -4.89
N MET A 70 -0.88 19.45 -4.99
CA MET A 70 -1.32 20.35 -6.04
C MET A 70 -2.16 21.46 -5.44
N THR A 71 -1.88 22.71 -5.81
CA THR A 71 -2.74 23.84 -5.48
C THR A 71 -3.45 24.30 -6.74
N GLN A 72 -4.77 24.43 -6.68
CA GLN A 72 -5.60 25.04 -7.72
C GLN A 72 -5.63 26.55 -7.48
N ASP A 73 -4.46 27.16 -7.61
CA ASP A 73 -4.26 28.60 -7.59
C ASP A 73 -4.03 29.05 -9.04
N PRO A 74 -4.80 29.98 -9.62
CA PRO A 74 -4.55 30.52 -10.96
C PRO A 74 -3.11 31.02 -11.19
N GLU A 75 -2.38 31.31 -10.11
CA GLU A 75 -0.95 31.65 -10.17
C GLU A 75 -0.05 30.46 -10.54
N ASP A 76 -0.49 29.22 -10.31
CA ASP A 76 0.22 27.97 -10.64
C ASP A 76 0.04 27.58 -12.13
N ALA A 77 1.12 27.15 -12.78
CA ALA A 77 1.12 26.80 -14.20
C ALA A 77 0.19 25.63 -14.54
N VAL A 78 0.06 24.64 -13.64
CA VAL A 78 -0.83 23.48 -13.84
C VAL A 78 -2.28 23.93 -13.78
N ALA A 79 -2.62 24.75 -12.79
CA ALA A 79 -3.96 25.30 -12.66
C ALA A 79 -4.30 26.23 -13.83
N LEU A 80 -3.38 27.11 -14.24
CA LEU A 80 -3.57 28.00 -15.40
C LEU A 80 -3.79 27.21 -16.70
N HIS A 81 -3.05 26.11 -16.91
CA HIS A 81 -3.25 25.20 -18.05
C HIS A 81 -4.68 24.63 -18.05
N GLU A 82 -5.15 24.19 -16.89
CA GLU A 82 -6.47 23.61 -16.74
C GLU A 82 -7.58 24.67 -16.98
N TYR A 83 -7.42 25.87 -16.42
CA TYR A 83 -8.34 26.98 -16.69
C TYR A 83 -8.34 27.38 -18.16
N LEU A 84 -7.19 27.37 -18.84
CA LEU A 84 -7.12 27.59 -20.29
C LEU A 84 -7.94 26.53 -21.04
N ARG A 85 -7.79 25.26 -20.69
CA ARG A 85 -8.54 24.16 -21.33
C ARG A 85 -10.04 24.31 -21.14
N ARG A 86 -10.47 24.61 -19.91
CA ARG A 86 -11.87 24.87 -19.57
C ARG A 86 -12.43 26.10 -20.27
N ALA A 87 -11.65 27.16 -20.41
CA ALA A 87 -12.08 28.38 -21.09
C ALA A 87 -12.43 28.11 -22.56
N LEU A 88 -11.68 27.22 -23.22
CA LEU A 88 -11.81 26.96 -24.65
C LEU A 88 -12.68 25.74 -24.98
N GLY A 89 -12.84 24.79 -24.06
CA GLY A 89 -13.59 23.55 -24.24
C GLY A 89 -12.95 22.57 -25.25
N GLN A 90 -13.52 21.38 -25.39
CA GLN A 90 -13.07 20.34 -26.33
C GLN A 90 -14.22 19.81 -27.16
N ARG A 91 -14.47 20.45 -28.32
CA ARG A 91 -15.53 20.03 -29.25
C ARG A 91 -15.44 18.59 -29.73
N ARG A 92 -14.23 18.05 -29.90
CA ARG A 92 -14.04 16.66 -30.33
C ARG A 92 -14.46 15.65 -29.28
N ASP A 93 -14.38 16.06 -28.02
CA ASP A 93 -14.61 15.22 -26.84
C ASP A 93 -15.93 15.60 -26.14
N GLY A 94 -16.76 16.44 -26.78
CA GLY A 94 -18.06 16.88 -26.25
C GLY A 94 -17.98 17.81 -25.04
N ILE A 95 -16.81 18.37 -24.71
CA ILE A 95 -16.62 19.25 -23.56
C ILE A 95 -16.96 20.70 -23.95
N GLU A 96 -18.01 21.24 -23.34
CA GLU A 96 -18.44 22.63 -23.56
C GLU A 96 -17.47 23.63 -22.91
N PRO A 97 -17.23 24.79 -23.54
CA PRO A 97 -16.37 25.84 -22.97
C PRO A 97 -17.05 26.60 -21.82
N GLU A 98 -16.27 26.97 -20.80
CA GLU A 98 -16.72 27.76 -19.66
C GLU A 98 -16.53 29.28 -19.82
N ALA A 99 -15.78 29.72 -20.84
CA ALA A 99 -15.59 31.15 -21.09
C ALA A 99 -16.86 31.81 -21.61
N GLN A 100 -17.07 33.08 -21.25
CA GLN A 100 -18.21 33.87 -21.73
C GLN A 100 -18.26 33.95 -23.27
N SER A 101 -17.09 33.92 -23.92
CA SER A 101 -16.97 33.81 -25.37
C SER A 101 -15.74 33.00 -25.77
N ALA A 102 -15.89 31.68 -25.85
CA ALA A 102 -14.83 30.75 -26.25
C ALA A 102 -14.13 31.14 -27.56
N ARG A 103 -14.86 31.68 -28.55
CA ARG A 103 -14.28 32.14 -29.83
C ARG A 103 -13.31 33.32 -29.62
N LYS A 104 -13.67 34.28 -28.77
CA LYS A 104 -12.81 35.44 -28.47
C LYS A 104 -11.61 35.01 -27.62
N SER A 105 -11.84 34.17 -26.60
CA SER A 105 -10.77 33.57 -25.80
C SER A 105 -9.77 32.82 -26.69
N PHE A 106 -10.25 31.97 -27.59
CA PHE A 106 -9.41 31.23 -28.52
C PHE A 106 -8.58 32.16 -29.41
N THR A 107 -9.19 33.22 -29.94
CA THR A 107 -8.50 34.22 -30.78
C THR A 107 -7.40 34.93 -30.00
N ALA A 108 -7.70 35.37 -28.78
CA ALA A 108 -6.74 36.04 -27.90
C ALA A 108 -5.58 35.10 -27.52
N VAL A 109 -5.86 33.83 -27.22
CA VAL A 109 -4.81 32.82 -26.94
C VAL A 109 -3.97 32.55 -28.19
N GLN A 110 -4.55 32.51 -29.39
CA GLN A 110 -3.77 32.37 -30.62
C GLN A 110 -2.86 33.58 -30.89
N GLU A 111 -3.33 34.79 -30.60
CA GLU A 111 -2.52 36.01 -30.69
C GLU A 111 -1.39 36.01 -29.67
N PHE A 112 -1.68 35.62 -28.43
CA PHE A 112 -0.68 35.39 -27.38
C PHE A 112 0.40 34.39 -27.83
N CYS A 113 -0.01 33.23 -28.36
CA CYS A 113 0.90 32.21 -28.86
C CYS A 113 1.81 32.74 -29.97
N LYS A 114 1.25 33.50 -30.93
CA LYS A 114 2.04 34.12 -32.01
C LYS A 114 3.02 35.17 -31.48
N LYS A 115 2.59 36.01 -30.54
CA LYS A 115 3.39 37.07 -29.94
C LYS A 115 4.62 36.53 -29.22
N HIS A 116 4.46 35.41 -28.51
CA HIS A 116 5.51 34.82 -27.65
C HIS A 116 6.20 33.61 -28.27
N GLY A 117 5.91 33.27 -29.53
CA GLY A 117 6.53 32.13 -30.23
C GLY A 117 6.14 30.77 -29.66
N VAL A 118 5.00 30.67 -28.98
CA VAL A 118 4.48 29.42 -28.41
C VAL A 118 3.64 28.70 -29.45
N VAL A 119 3.88 27.40 -29.63
CA VAL A 119 3.04 26.55 -30.49
C VAL A 119 1.74 26.26 -29.75
N PHE A 120 0.61 26.74 -30.28
CA PHE A 120 -0.71 26.56 -29.63
C PHE A 120 -1.01 25.09 -29.31
N LYS A 121 -0.68 24.16 -30.23
CA LYS A 121 -0.88 22.73 -29.99
C LYS A 121 -0.14 22.27 -28.73
N ASP A 122 1.13 22.66 -28.58
CA ASP A 122 1.93 22.22 -27.44
C ASP A 122 1.46 22.85 -26.12
N LEU A 123 0.98 24.10 -26.16
CA LEU A 123 0.33 24.76 -25.02
C LEU A 123 -1.00 24.09 -24.65
N TRP A 124 -1.78 23.66 -25.65
CA TRP A 124 -3.10 23.07 -25.47
C TRP A 124 -3.03 21.62 -24.94
N GLU A 125 -2.11 20.84 -25.46
CA GLU A 125 -1.95 19.42 -25.15
C GLU A 125 -1.55 19.21 -23.69
N LEU A 126 -2.12 18.19 -23.04
CA LEU A 126 -1.87 17.94 -21.61
C LEU A 126 -0.42 17.50 -21.35
N ALA A 127 0.12 16.65 -22.22
CA ALA A 127 1.45 16.08 -22.07
C ALA A 127 2.58 17.13 -22.14
N THR A 128 2.30 18.31 -22.71
CA THR A 128 3.30 19.34 -22.98
C THR A 128 2.95 20.71 -22.41
N GLY A 129 1.66 21.01 -22.21
CA GLY A 129 1.20 22.38 -21.94
C GLY A 129 1.68 22.95 -20.61
N VAL A 130 1.70 22.15 -19.55
CA VAL A 130 2.26 22.58 -18.24
C VAL A 130 3.74 22.93 -18.39
N ARG A 131 4.54 22.07 -19.05
CA ARG A 131 5.96 22.33 -19.29
C ARG A 131 6.19 23.57 -20.15
N VAL A 132 5.31 23.81 -21.13
CA VAL A 132 5.35 25.03 -21.94
C VAL A 132 5.13 26.25 -21.05
N LEU A 133 4.13 26.23 -20.17
CA LEU A 133 3.82 27.33 -19.26
C LEU A 133 4.94 27.58 -18.25
N GLU A 134 5.48 26.54 -17.63
CA GLU A 134 6.61 26.62 -16.69
C GLU A 134 7.87 27.23 -17.34
N ALA A 135 8.06 27.05 -18.64
CA ALA A 135 9.17 27.63 -19.39
C ALA A 135 8.96 29.12 -19.73
N LEU A 136 7.73 29.66 -19.59
CA LEU A 136 7.45 31.07 -19.80
C LEU A 136 7.86 31.88 -18.57
N ASN A 137 8.34 33.10 -18.79
CA ASN A 137 8.56 34.02 -17.68
C ASN A 137 7.22 34.48 -17.05
N GLU A 138 7.29 34.91 -15.80
CA GLU A 138 6.12 35.27 -14.97
C GLU A 138 5.22 36.34 -15.61
N GLY A 139 5.81 37.34 -16.28
CA GLY A 139 5.06 38.38 -16.98
C GLY A 139 4.23 37.84 -18.15
N VAL A 140 4.76 36.86 -18.87
CA VAL A 140 4.06 36.18 -19.97
C VAL A 140 2.97 35.25 -19.43
N GLN A 141 3.21 34.56 -18.32
CA GLN A 141 2.17 33.76 -17.65
C GLN A 141 1.01 34.64 -17.17
N THR A 142 1.33 35.84 -16.64
CA THR A 142 0.34 36.84 -16.20
C THR A 142 -0.52 37.31 -17.36
N GLU A 143 0.09 37.62 -18.52
CA GLU A 143 -0.68 38.00 -19.73
C GLU A 143 -1.65 36.89 -20.15
N LEU A 144 -1.23 35.62 -20.15
CA LEU A 144 -2.14 34.52 -20.45
C LEU A 144 -3.25 34.39 -19.42
N ARG A 145 -2.95 34.58 -18.13
CA ARG A 145 -3.94 34.55 -17.04
C ARG A 145 -4.99 35.63 -17.23
N GLU A 146 -4.57 36.85 -17.56
CA GLU A 146 -5.49 37.96 -17.87
C GLU A 146 -6.41 37.63 -19.06
N ILE A 147 -5.90 36.93 -20.07
CA ILE A 147 -6.70 36.45 -21.21
C ILE A 147 -7.70 35.38 -20.78
N VAL A 148 -7.25 34.38 -20.00
CA VAL A 148 -8.09 33.26 -19.54
C VAL A 148 -9.23 33.77 -18.66
N PHE A 149 -8.98 34.78 -17.82
CA PHE A 149 -9.94 35.37 -16.88
C PHE A 149 -10.46 36.75 -17.30
N ASP A 150 -10.38 37.07 -18.59
CA ASP A 150 -10.87 38.35 -19.09
C ASP A 150 -12.36 38.55 -18.76
N ARG A 151 -12.72 39.73 -18.24
CA ARG A 151 -14.09 39.98 -17.76
C ARG A 151 -15.13 40.00 -18.86
N ALA A 152 -14.76 40.32 -20.10
CA ALA A 152 -15.66 40.47 -21.24
C ALA A 152 -15.80 39.20 -22.08
N PHE A 153 -14.79 38.33 -22.10
CA PHE A 153 -14.84 37.11 -22.90
C PHE A 153 -14.29 35.85 -22.22
N GLY A 154 -13.46 35.97 -21.19
CA GLY A 154 -12.84 34.87 -20.49
C GLY A 154 -13.76 34.15 -19.51
N MET A 155 -13.16 33.32 -18.66
CA MET A 155 -13.80 32.64 -17.54
C MET A 155 -13.95 33.57 -16.33
N LYS A 156 -14.89 33.24 -15.44
CA LYS A 156 -14.91 33.86 -14.11
C LYS A 156 -13.72 33.35 -13.30
N MET A 157 -13.02 34.28 -12.64
CA MET A 157 -11.97 33.94 -11.69
C MET A 157 -12.57 33.07 -10.56
N PRO A 158 -11.93 31.96 -10.18
CA PRO A 158 -12.35 31.17 -9.02
C PRO A 158 -12.33 32.04 -7.75
N GLU A 159 -13.37 31.93 -6.94
CA GLU A 159 -13.48 32.65 -5.65
C GLU A 159 -12.75 31.93 -4.51
N ASP A 160 -12.65 30.61 -4.60
CA ASP A 160 -12.05 29.73 -3.60
C ASP A 160 -10.78 29.08 -4.16
N ILE A 161 -9.70 29.09 -3.38
CA ILE A 161 -8.45 28.38 -3.70
C ILE A 161 -8.47 27.04 -2.96
N TYR A 162 -8.18 25.96 -3.69
CA TYR A 162 -8.11 24.61 -3.15
C TYR A 162 -6.68 24.06 -3.22
N ARG A 163 -6.35 23.20 -2.26
CA ARG A 163 -5.12 22.42 -2.22
C ARG A 163 -5.47 20.96 -2.03
N VAL A 164 -4.83 20.08 -2.80
CA VAL A 164 -4.99 18.62 -2.70
C VAL A 164 -3.65 18.02 -2.33
N ARG A 165 -3.65 17.12 -1.35
CA ARG A 165 -2.44 16.50 -0.83
C ARG A 165 -2.66 15.01 -0.60
N ILE A 166 -1.78 14.21 -1.18
CA ILE A 166 -1.37 12.93 -0.59
C ILE A 166 -0.06 13.22 0.13
N GLY A 167 -0.10 13.26 1.47
CA GLY A 167 1.09 13.55 2.24
C GLY A 167 1.88 12.29 2.62
N ARG A 168 3.00 12.52 3.30
CA ARG A 168 3.80 11.45 3.90
C ARG A 168 3.11 10.94 5.16
N LYS A 169 3.32 9.68 5.50
CA LYS A 169 2.85 9.07 6.76
C LYS A 169 3.29 9.90 7.97
N SER A 170 4.56 10.28 8.02
CA SER A 170 5.14 11.06 9.13
C SER A 170 4.66 12.52 9.20
N ASP A 171 3.84 12.98 8.24
CA ASP A 171 3.33 14.34 8.22
C ASP A 171 2.26 14.51 9.32
N PRO A 172 2.51 15.36 10.34
CA PRO A 172 1.58 15.55 11.44
C PRO A 172 0.28 16.22 11.00
N ASP A 173 0.28 16.99 9.89
CA ASP A 173 -0.93 17.64 9.38
C ASP A 173 -1.81 16.64 8.64
N MET A 174 -1.23 15.60 8.01
CA MET A 174 -2.00 14.49 7.46
C MET A 174 -2.59 13.62 8.58
N THR A 175 -1.81 13.33 9.62
CA THR A 175 -2.25 12.48 10.73
C THR A 175 -3.53 12.98 11.41
N VAL A 176 -3.70 14.30 11.48
CA VAL A 176 -4.86 14.96 12.11
C VAL A 176 -5.85 15.51 11.10
N ALA A 177 -5.65 15.26 9.80
CA ALA A 177 -6.55 15.77 8.78
C ALA A 177 -7.95 15.19 8.96
N GLY A 178 -8.97 16.03 8.77
CA GLY A 178 -10.36 15.71 9.06
C GLY A 178 -10.79 15.97 10.50
N ASN A 179 -9.86 16.17 11.46
CA ASN A 179 -10.23 16.50 12.86
C ASN A 179 -10.92 17.87 13.00
N ASP A 180 -10.78 18.75 12.01
CA ASP A 180 -11.48 20.03 11.94
C ASP A 180 -12.89 19.90 11.35
N THR A 181 -13.32 18.67 11.04
CA THR A 181 -14.64 18.32 10.50
C THR A 181 -15.24 17.14 11.29
N ALA A 182 -16.51 16.80 11.01
CA ALA A 182 -17.10 15.58 11.54
C ALA A 182 -16.57 14.38 10.74
N SER A 183 -15.42 13.84 11.14
CA SER A 183 -14.74 12.70 10.50
C SER A 183 -14.99 11.42 11.29
N CYS A 184 -15.23 10.30 10.60
CA CYS A 184 -15.30 8.96 11.20
C CYS A 184 -13.92 8.35 11.53
N MET A 185 -12.83 9.07 11.25
CA MET A 185 -11.46 8.61 11.48
C MET A 185 -10.60 9.69 12.14
N PRO A 186 -11.04 10.28 13.27
CA PRO A 186 -10.26 11.31 13.94
C PRO A 186 -8.96 10.72 14.50
N PHE A 187 -7.96 11.57 14.70
CA PHE A 187 -6.72 11.17 15.37
C PHE A 187 -7.00 10.52 16.73
N GLY A 188 -6.41 9.34 16.96
CA GLY A 188 -6.63 8.54 18.16
C GLY A 188 -7.78 7.53 18.06
N SER A 189 -8.50 7.46 16.94
CA SER A 189 -9.41 6.34 16.66
C SER A 189 -8.64 5.09 16.20
N GLY A 190 -9.20 3.89 16.44
CA GLY A 190 -8.63 2.64 15.94
C GLY A 190 -8.51 2.62 14.41
N LYS A 191 -9.52 3.13 13.70
CA LYS A 191 -9.53 3.27 12.22
C LYS A 191 -8.34 4.11 11.74
N ASN A 192 -8.14 5.31 12.30
CA ASN A 192 -7.02 6.19 11.94
C ASN A 192 -5.66 5.53 12.26
N ASN A 193 -5.56 4.84 13.40
CA ASN A 193 -4.35 4.15 13.80
C ASN A 193 -3.92 3.06 12.81
N VAL A 194 -4.85 2.23 12.32
CA VAL A 194 -4.55 1.25 11.26
C VAL A 194 -4.05 1.96 9.99
N TYR A 195 -4.68 3.07 9.61
CA TYR A 195 -4.27 3.85 8.44
C TYR A 195 -2.90 4.50 8.60
N MET A 196 -2.56 5.03 9.77
CA MET A 196 -1.25 5.63 10.04
C MET A 196 -0.12 4.64 9.80
N PHE A 197 -0.27 3.37 10.21
CA PHE A 197 0.83 2.41 10.19
C PHE A 197 0.79 1.41 9.02
N ASN A 198 -0.29 1.37 8.22
CA ASN A 198 -0.35 0.49 7.05
C ASN A 198 0.25 1.17 5.80
N PRO A 199 1.36 0.68 5.22
CA PRO A 199 2.00 1.31 4.06
C PRO A 199 1.17 1.28 2.76
N ASN A 200 0.13 0.46 2.66
CA ASN A 200 -0.66 0.29 1.42
C ASN A 200 -1.77 1.33 1.23
N CYS A 201 -2.09 2.08 2.27
CA CYS A 201 -3.09 3.13 2.20
C CYS A 201 -2.46 4.48 2.55
N VAL A 202 -3.03 5.57 2.04
CA VAL A 202 -2.60 6.94 2.37
C VAL A 202 -3.81 7.83 2.46
N GLN A 203 -3.75 8.86 3.31
CA GLN A 203 -4.81 9.86 3.33
C GLN A 203 -4.60 10.85 2.18
N LEU A 204 -5.68 11.17 1.49
CA LEU A 204 -5.78 12.29 0.57
C LEU A 204 -6.72 13.33 1.19
N VAL A 205 -6.29 14.59 1.19
CA VAL A 205 -7.06 15.69 1.74
C VAL A 205 -7.20 16.77 0.69
N VAL A 206 -8.44 17.24 0.50
CA VAL A 206 -8.75 18.47 -0.22
C VAL A 206 -9.02 19.55 0.81
N GLU A 207 -8.23 20.60 0.79
CA GLU A 207 -8.32 21.74 1.70
C GLU A 207 -8.73 23.00 0.93
N ARG A 208 -9.59 23.82 1.53
CA ARG A 208 -9.97 25.13 1.00
C ARG A 208 -9.33 26.24 1.81
N LYS A 209 -8.80 27.26 1.14
CA LYS A 209 -8.25 28.45 1.79
C LYS A 209 -9.40 29.35 2.25
N GLY A 210 -9.54 29.53 3.56
CA GLY A 210 -10.50 30.46 4.12
C GLY A 210 -10.12 31.93 3.88
N SER A 211 -11.06 32.84 4.10
CA SER A 211 -10.82 34.29 4.02
C SER A 211 -9.78 34.80 5.03
N ASP A 212 -9.55 34.06 6.11
CA ASP A 212 -8.49 34.28 7.09
C ASP A 212 -7.11 33.72 6.65
N GLY A 213 -7.01 33.22 5.42
CA GLY A 213 -5.81 32.65 4.84
C GLY A 213 -5.47 31.23 5.31
N LYS A 214 -6.28 30.62 6.19
CA LYS A 214 -6.04 29.28 6.73
C LYS A 214 -6.66 28.19 5.86
N TRP A 215 -5.94 27.09 5.70
CA TRP A 215 -6.45 25.86 5.08
C TRP A 215 -7.36 25.11 6.05
N ARG A 216 -8.49 24.63 5.53
CA ARG A 216 -9.45 23.80 6.26
C ARG A 216 -9.89 22.65 5.38
N THR A 217 -10.15 21.49 5.98
CA THR A 217 -10.58 20.30 5.25
C THR A 217 -11.93 20.57 4.57
N ALA A 218 -11.99 20.33 3.26
CA ALA A 218 -13.19 20.41 2.43
C ALA A 218 -13.67 19.01 2.00
N ALA A 219 -12.74 18.09 1.78
CA ALA A 219 -13.03 16.68 1.61
C ALA A 219 -11.81 15.82 1.99
N GLN A 220 -12.04 14.54 2.26
CA GLN A 220 -10.99 13.57 2.56
C GLN A 220 -11.30 12.20 1.96
N SER A 221 -10.24 11.45 1.70
CA SER A 221 -10.28 10.08 1.20
C SER A 221 -9.13 9.26 1.80
N VAL A 222 -9.33 7.95 1.91
CA VAL A 222 -8.22 6.99 2.05
C VAL A 222 -7.98 6.37 0.68
N MET A 223 -6.77 6.52 0.16
CA MET A 223 -6.38 5.97 -1.13
C MET A 223 -5.74 4.59 -0.94
N THR A 224 -6.10 3.65 -1.80
CA THR A 224 -5.57 2.28 -1.88
C THR A 224 -5.28 1.90 -3.33
N VAL A 225 -4.59 0.76 -3.50
CA VAL A 225 -4.51 0.07 -4.78
C VAL A 225 -5.25 -1.25 -4.65
N ASP A 226 -6.23 -1.44 -5.52
CA ASP A 226 -7.13 -2.59 -5.48
C ASP A 226 -6.91 -3.48 -6.70
N LEU A 227 -7.11 -4.78 -6.51
CA LEU A 227 -7.17 -5.79 -7.55
C LEU A 227 -8.59 -5.91 -8.08
N GLU A 228 -8.75 -5.79 -9.39
CA GLU A 228 -10.00 -6.15 -10.07
C GLU A 228 -10.12 -7.67 -10.21
N THR A 229 -11.28 -8.22 -9.87
CA THR A 229 -11.55 -9.66 -9.91
C THR A 229 -12.70 -9.97 -10.87
N ALA A 230 -12.94 -11.26 -11.16
CA ALA A 230 -14.10 -11.69 -11.94
C ALA A 230 -15.41 -11.68 -11.14
N HIS A 231 -15.35 -11.42 -9.83
CA HIS A 231 -16.45 -11.56 -8.90
C HIS A 231 -16.83 -10.21 -8.29
N SER A 232 -18.10 -10.08 -7.86
CA SER A 232 -18.50 -8.87 -7.14
C SER A 232 -17.87 -8.81 -5.75
N THR A 233 -17.44 -7.62 -5.32
CA THR A 233 -16.83 -7.38 -4.01
C THR A 233 -17.71 -7.85 -2.85
N PRO A 234 -19.04 -7.59 -2.82
CA PRO A 234 -19.89 -8.11 -1.74
C PRO A 234 -19.97 -9.64 -1.70
N THR A 235 -19.94 -10.30 -2.87
CA THR A 235 -19.91 -11.77 -2.92
C THR A 235 -18.63 -12.30 -2.31
N LEU A 236 -17.47 -11.75 -2.72
CA LEU A 236 -16.16 -12.15 -2.20
C LEU A 236 -16.06 -11.95 -0.69
N ILE A 237 -16.50 -10.81 -0.16
CA ILE A 237 -16.48 -10.54 1.28
C ILE A 237 -17.35 -11.56 2.03
N ARG A 238 -18.55 -11.84 1.51
CA ARG A 238 -19.47 -12.81 2.13
C ARG A 238 -18.88 -14.22 2.13
N GLU A 239 -18.30 -14.64 1.01
CA GLU A 239 -17.68 -15.97 0.89
C GLU A 239 -16.41 -16.09 1.73
N TYR A 240 -15.61 -15.04 1.81
CA TYR A 240 -14.44 -15.00 2.69
C TYR A 240 -14.83 -15.16 4.15
N LYS A 241 -15.89 -14.46 4.59
CA LYS A 241 -16.42 -14.61 5.95
C LYS A 241 -17.02 -16.01 6.18
N SER A 242 -17.78 -16.55 5.24
CA SER A 242 -18.48 -17.84 5.42
C SER A 242 -17.58 -19.07 5.29
N ARG A 243 -16.44 -18.97 4.60
CA ARG A 243 -15.48 -20.07 4.38
C ARG A 243 -14.27 -20.01 5.32
N GLY A 244 -14.41 -19.34 6.46
CA GLY A 244 -13.36 -19.31 7.49
C GLY A 244 -12.17 -18.38 7.21
N GLY A 245 -12.19 -17.61 6.11
CA GLY A 245 -11.14 -16.64 5.78
C GLY A 245 -9.99 -17.18 4.93
N HIS A 246 -10.17 -18.30 4.23
CA HIS A 246 -9.16 -18.85 3.34
C HIS A 246 -9.29 -18.27 1.92
N MET A 247 -8.29 -17.48 1.50
CA MET A 247 -8.36 -16.76 0.23
C MET A 247 -8.50 -17.68 -0.99
N ARG A 248 -7.86 -18.86 -0.97
CA ARG A 248 -7.92 -19.86 -2.06
C ARG A 248 -9.33 -20.37 -2.33
N ASP A 249 -10.21 -20.30 -1.32
CA ASP A 249 -11.56 -20.84 -1.42
C ASP A 249 -12.52 -19.82 -2.04
N VAL A 250 -12.06 -18.59 -2.26
CA VAL A 250 -12.87 -17.43 -2.67
C VAL A 250 -12.34 -16.77 -3.94
N LEU A 251 -11.03 -16.79 -4.16
CA LEU A 251 -10.40 -16.31 -5.39
C LEU A 251 -9.81 -17.46 -6.20
N THR A 252 -9.73 -17.26 -7.51
CA THR A 252 -9.03 -18.14 -8.45
C THR A 252 -7.68 -17.55 -8.86
N GLU A 253 -6.83 -18.36 -9.50
CA GLU A 253 -5.60 -17.86 -10.12
C GLU A 253 -5.87 -16.86 -11.27
N GLY A 254 -7.06 -16.92 -11.87
CA GLY A 254 -7.49 -15.93 -12.85
C GLY A 254 -7.72 -14.55 -12.23
N ASP A 255 -8.29 -14.52 -11.03
CA ASP A 255 -8.59 -13.28 -10.31
C ASP A 255 -7.32 -12.53 -9.90
N THR A 256 -6.26 -13.25 -9.52
CA THR A 256 -4.98 -12.61 -9.16
C THR A 256 -4.22 -12.02 -10.33
N ASN A 257 -4.68 -12.20 -11.57
CA ASN A 257 -4.13 -11.57 -12.77
C ASN A 257 -4.91 -10.34 -13.25
N GLY A 258 -5.96 -9.94 -12.52
CA GLY A 258 -6.73 -8.76 -12.86
C GLY A 258 -5.94 -7.46 -12.81
N ALA A 259 -6.52 -6.41 -13.38
CA ALA A 259 -5.91 -5.09 -13.38
C ALA A 259 -5.82 -4.54 -11.95
N TYR A 260 -4.78 -3.76 -11.67
CA TYR A 260 -4.77 -2.95 -10.47
C TYR A 260 -5.45 -1.63 -10.76
N VAL A 261 -6.24 -1.12 -9.83
CA VAL A 261 -6.97 0.13 -9.96
C VAL A 261 -6.63 1.01 -8.77
N LEU A 262 -6.34 2.28 -9.02
CA LEU A 262 -6.24 3.27 -7.95
C LEU A 262 -7.65 3.53 -7.41
N THR A 263 -7.82 3.37 -6.10
CA THR A 263 -9.13 3.49 -5.45
C THR A 263 -9.09 4.53 -4.34
N ALA A 264 -10.10 5.38 -4.27
CA ALA A 264 -10.46 6.10 -3.06
C ALA A 264 -11.52 5.28 -2.32
N ASP A 265 -11.27 4.90 -1.07
CA ASP A 265 -12.22 4.14 -0.24
C ASP A 265 -13.58 4.84 -0.18
N ASN A 266 -13.55 6.17 -0.14
CA ASN A 266 -14.65 7.09 -0.38
C ASN A 266 -14.15 8.52 -0.62
N ILE A 267 -15.06 9.45 -0.92
CA ILE A 267 -14.84 10.90 -0.84
C ILE A 267 -15.82 11.47 0.20
N GLU A 268 -15.34 11.66 1.42
CA GLU A 268 -16.12 12.28 2.49
C GLU A 268 -16.01 13.81 2.38
N VAL A 269 -17.11 14.45 1.97
CA VAL A 269 -17.19 15.91 1.82
C VAL A 269 -17.62 16.55 3.14
N ALA A 270 -16.92 17.60 3.56
CA ALA A 270 -17.23 18.32 4.80
C ALA A 270 -18.64 18.94 4.73
N LYS A 271 -19.39 18.88 5.84
CA LYS A 271 -20.81 19.30 5.90
C LYS A 271 -21.08 20.74 5.46
N ASN A 272 -20.09 21.62 5.53
CA ASN A 272 -20.18 23.04 5.14
C ASN A 272 -19.89 23.29 3.65
N GLU A 273 -19.56 22.25 2.89
CA GLU A 273 -19.31 22.30 1.46
C GLU A 273 -20.56 21.79 0.73
N GLU A 274 -21.37 22.72 0.21
CA GLU A 274 -22.65 22.43 -0.45
C GLU A 274 -22.75 23.06 -1.85
N GLY A 275 -23.69 22.56 -2.66
CA GLY A 275 -24.01 23.09 -3.98
C GLY A 275 -22.79 23.18 -4.90
N LYS A 276 -22.51 24.39 -5.41
CA LYS A 276 -21.39 24.65 -6.33
C LYS A 276 -20.03 24.24 -5.78
N ARG A 277 -19.83 24.24 -4.46
CA ARG A 277 -18.56 23.83 -3.86
C ARG A 277 -18.30 22.34 -4.02
N VAL A 278 -19.34 21.50 -3.96
CA VAL A 278 -19.22 20.06 -4.21
C VAL A 278 -18.78 19.79 -5.65
N GLU A 279 -19.33 20.54 -6.62
CA GLU A 279 -18.90 20.46 -8.03
C GLU A 279 -17.44 20.90 -8.22
N VAL A 280 -16.96 21.88 -7.43
CA VAL A 280 -15.54 22.27 -7.45
C VAL A 280 -14.68 21.16 -6.84
N ILE A 281 -15.07 20.58 -5.71
CA ILE A 281 -14.37 19.47 -5.07
C ILE A 281 -14.21 18.29 -6.04
N ARG A 282 -15.29 17.88 -6.73
CA ARG A 282 -15.21 16.85 -7.78
C ARG A 282 -14.13 17.16 -8.81
N ARG A 283 -14.15 18.35 -9.39
CA ARG A 283 -13.20 18.74 -10.43
C ARG A 283 -11.76 18.75 -9.91
N VAL A 284 -11.58 19.22 -8.68
CA VAL A 284 -10.29 19.22 -7.99
C VAL A 284 -9.75 17.79 -7.84
N TYR A 285 -10.59 16.82 -7.49
CA TYR A 285 -10.23 15.40 -7.49
C TYR A 285 -9.87 14.88 -8.88
N GLU A 286 -10.72 15.12 -9.90
CA GLU A 286 -10.50 14.65 -11.27
C GLU A 286 -9.15 15.12 -11.83
N VAL A 287 -8.85 16.42 -11.66
CA VAL A 287 -7.58 17.01 -12.12
C VAL A 287 -6.39 16.43 -11.34
N PHE A 288 -6.52 16.33 -10.01
CA PHE A 288 -5.46 15.76 -9.17
C PHE A 288 -5.16 14.31 -9.55
N MET A 289 -6.20 13.47 -9.64
CA MET A 289 -6.06 12.05 -9.94
C MET A 289 -5.47 11.80 -11.32
N ARG A 290 -5.88 12.59 -12.31
CA ARG A 290 -5.30 12.52 -13.65
C ARG A 290 -3.81 12.83 -13.63
N LYS A 291 -3.41 13.91 -12.95
CA LYS A 291 -1.98 14.27 -12.82
C LYS A 291 -1.21 13.19 -12.03
N TYR A 292 -1.78 12.71 -10.94
CA TYR A 292 -1.22 11.64 -10.12
C TYR A 292 -0.95 10.37 -10.93
N LEU A 293 -1.90 9.95 -11.77
CA LEU A 293 -1.75 8.78 -12.63
C LEU A 293 -0.71 8.98 -13.73
N LEU A 294 -0.57 10.18 -14.29
CA LEU A 294 0.49 10.49 -15.26
C LEU A 294 1.88 10.43 -14.63
N GLU A 295 2.03 10.88 -13.38
CA GLU A 295 3.31 10.91 -12.66
C GLU A 295 3.67 9.55 -12.06
N HIS A 296 2.70 8.82 -11.49
CA HIS A 296 2.97 7.64 -10.65
C HIS A 296 2.29 6.36 -11.15
N GLY A 297 1.25 6.44 -11.98
CA GLY A 297 0.43 5.29 -12.34
C GLY A 297 1.20 4.17 -13.05
N GLY A 298 2.20 4.53 -13.85
CA GLY A 298 3.08 3.56 -14.53
C GLY A 298 3.97 2.75 -13.57
N GLU A 299 4.48 3.39 -12.51
CA GLU A 299 5.29 2.71 -11.48
C GLU A 299 4.43 1.87 -10.53
N LEU A 300 3.25 2.38 -10.19
CA LEU A 300 2.24 1.67 -9.39
C LEU A 300 1.66 0.46 -10.13
N GLY A 301 1.73 0.46 -11.45
CA GLY A 301 1.18 -0.60 -12.26
C GLY A 301 -0.35 -0.64 -12.19
N VAL A 302 -1.00 0.54 -12.18
CA VAL A 302 -2.47 0.67 -12.17
C VAL A 302 -3.05 1.00 -13.54
N ASP A 303 -4.32 0.68 -13.73
CA ASP A 303 -5.16 1.15 -14.82
C ASP A 303 -5.18 2.67 -14.82
N LEU A 304 -4.65 3.26 -15.90
CA LEU A 304 -4.55 4.71 -16.02
C LEU A 304 -5.86 5.36 -16.43
N THR A 305 -6.83 4.60 -16.94
CA THR A 305 -8.05 5.12 -17.58
C THR A 305 -9.11 5.57 -16.57
N ARG A 306 -8.98 5.14 -15.30
CA ARG A 306 -9.97 5.40 -14.27
C ARG A 306 -9.40 5.37 -12.85
N VAL A 307 -10.12 6.02 -11.95
CA VAL A 307 -10.00 5.87 -10.50
C VAL A 307 -11.35 5.43 -9.95
N ALA A 308 -11.34 4.40 -9.10
CA ALA A 308 -12.54 3.94 -8.42
C ALA A 308 -12.78 4.73 -7.14
N VAL A 309 -14.04 4.96 -6.79
CA VAL A 309 -14.44 5.69 -5.58
C VAL A 309 -15.56 4.93 -4.88
N GLY A 310 -15.30 4.41 -3.69
CA GLY A 310 -16.30 3.70 -2.91
C GLY A 310 -17.51 4.58 -2.59
N LYS A 311 -18.69 3.95 -2.52
CA LYS A 311 -19.96 4.67 -2.33
C LYS A 311 -20.21 5.08 -0.87
N GLY A 312 -19.64 4.38 0.11
CA GLY A 312 -19.85 4.68 1.53
C GLY A 312 -19.45 6.12 1.85
N TYR A 313 -20.38 6.94 2.34
CA TYR A 313 -20.18 8.39 2.59
C TYR A 313 -19.84 9.28 1.38
N THR A 314 -19.71 8.75 0.17
CA THR A 314 -19.50 9.56 -1.04
C THR A 314 -20.82 10.18 -1.50
N PRO A 315 -20.97 11.52 -1.49
CA PRO A 315 -22.25 12.14 -1.81
C PRO A 315 -22.60 12.01 -3.29
N LYS A 316 -23.84 11.58 -3.58
CA LYS A 316 -24.39 11.48 -4.94
C LYS A 316 -24.31 12.80 -5.73
N SER A 317 -24.26 13.95 -5.05
CA SER A 317 -24.12 15.26 -5.66
C SER A 317 -22.77 15.50 -6.35
N LEU A 318 -21.77 14.64 -6.14
CA LEU A 318 -20.57 14.62 -6.98
C LEU A 318 -20.93 14.20 -8.42
N GLY A 319 -21.98 13.40 -8.64
CA GLY A 319 -22.45 13.04 -9.97
C GLY A 319 -21.47 12.18 -10.77
N LEU A 320 -20.72 11.32 -10.09
CA LEU A 320 -19.82 10.33 -10.71
C LEU A 320 -20.62 9.16 -11.28
N ASP A 321 -20.11 8.55 -12.35
CA ASP A 321 -20.71 7.36 -12.95
C ASP A 321 -20.57 6.16 -12.02
N SER A 322 -21.50 5.21 -12.12
CA SER A 322 -21.54 4.02 -11.27
C SER A 322 -21.35 2.77 -12.11
N VAL A 323 -20.50 1.86 -11.65
CA VAL A 323 -20.26 0.54 -12.27
C VAL A 323 -20.31 -0.56 -11.21
N PRO A 324 -20.52 -1.83 -11.58
CA PRO A 324 -20.42 -2.95 -10.66
C PRO A 324 -19.06 -2.97 -9.96
N ASN A 325 -19.05 -3.21 -8.65
CA ASN A 325 -17.83 -3.27 -7.86
C ASN A 325 -17.26 -4.70 -7.86
N THR A 326 -16.08 -4.85 -8.44
CA THR A 326 -15.32 -6.10 -8.52
C THR A 326 -13.92 -5.96 -7.91
N LEU A 327 -13.70 -4.88 -7.15
CA LEU A 327 -12.40 -4.47 -6.61
C LEU A 327 -12.20 -5.00 -5.20
N VAL A 328 -11.01 -5.54 -4.93
CA VAL A 328 -10.57 -5.92 -3.58
C VAL A 328 -9.20 -5.30 -3.27
N PRO A 329 -9.00 -4.65 -2.11
CA PRO A 329 -7.71 -4.03 -1.80
C PRO A 329 -6.57 -5.06 -1.78
N LEU A 330 -5.42 -4.73 -2.39
CA LEU A 330 -4.25 -5.64 -2.45
C LEU A 330 -3.71 -6.06 -1.08
N ALA A 331 -3.94 -5.21 -0.07
CA ALA A 331 -3.66 -5.48 1.33
C ALA A 331 -4.86 -5.02 2.17
N PRO A 332 -5.84 -5.90 2.41
CA PRO A 332 -7.13 -5.52 3.00
C PRO A 332 -6.99 -4.77 4.32
N MET A 333 -7.82 -3.74 4.43
CA MET A 333 -7.99 -2.98 5.66
C MET A 333 -9.01 -3.70 6.55
N GLY A 334 -8.97 -3.46 7.86
CA GLY A 334 -10.01 -4.00 8.75
C GLY A 334 -11.40 -3.45 8.43
N TYR A 335 -11.41 -2.26 7.84
CA TYR A 335 -12.58 -1.50 7.45
C TYR A 335 -12.38 -0.95 6.03
N SER A 336 -13.44 -0.92 5.23
CA SER A 336 -13.47 -0.24 3.94
C SER A 336 -14.90 0.23 3.63
N ASP A 337 -15.02 1.48 3.17
CA ASP A 337 -16.25 2.06 2.62
C ASP A 337 -16.53 1.61 1.17
N ASN A 338 -15.55 0.95 0.52
CA ASN A 338 -15.65 0.41 -0.83
C ASN A 338 -16.14 -1.07 -0.88
N VAL A 339 -17.18 -1.40 -0.12
CA VAL A 339 -17.71 -2.79 -0.01
C VAL A 339 -19.10 -2.98 -0.65
N HIS A 340 -19.67 -1.92 -1.22
CA HIS A 340 -20.97 -1.96 -1.88
C HIS A 340 -20.93 -2.76 -3.20
N ALA A 341 -22.11 -3.13 -3.71
CA ALA A 341 -22.27 -3.86 -4.98
C ALA A 341 -21.81 -3.06 -6.20
N ASP A 342 -21.77 -1.73 -6.09
CA ASP A 342 -21.32 -0.82 -7.11
C ASP A 342 -20.33 0.19 -6.53
N VAL A 343 -19.48 0.73 -7.39
CA VAL A 343 -18.48 1.75 -7.09
C VAL A 343 -18.68 2.94 -8.03
N TYR A 344 -18.35 4.15 -7.58
CA TYR A 344 -18.27 5.30 -8.49
C TYR A 344 -16.96 5.28 -9.28
N VAL A 345 -16.94 5.92 -10.45
CA VAL A 345 -15.76 5.98 -11.31
C VAL A 345 -15.48 7.43 -11.72
N MET A 346 -14.21 7.83 -11.55
CA MET A 346 -13.64 9.01 -12.19
C MET A 346 -12.87 8.59 -13.43
N HIS A 347 -13.34 8.99 -14.61
CA HIS A 347 -12.64 8.76 -15.88
C HIS A 347 -11.52 9.79 -16.07
N THR A 348 -10.36 9.34 -16.57
CA THR A 348 -9.14 10.18 -16.66
C THR A 348 -8.73 10.50 -18.10
N ASP A 349 -9.32 9.79 -19.07
CA ASP A 349 -9.02 9.83 -20.49
C ASP A 349 -7.53 9.59 -20.84
N ILE A 350 -6.77 8.97 -19.94
CA ILE A 350 -5.36 8.62 -20.19
C ILE A 350 -5.33 7.33 -21.01
N GLN A 351 -4.69 7.37 -22.18
CA GLN A 351 -4.46 6.18 -22.99
C GLN A 351 -3.21 5.44 -22.51
N GLY A 352 -3.33 4.14 -22.30
CA GLY A 352 -2.19 3.27 -22.02
C GLY A 352 -2.65 1.82 -21.87
N PRO A 353 -1.84 0.84 -22.29
CA PRO A 353 -2.17 -0.54 -21.96
C PRO A 353 -2.14 -0.72 -20.44
N PRO A 354 -2.99 -1.59 -19.87
CA PRO A 354 -2.88 -1.91 -18.47
C PRO A 354 -1.48 -2.50 -18.22
N PRO A 355 -0.76 -1.99 -17.22
CA PRO A 355 0.56 -2.50 -16.87
C PRO A 355 0.48 -3.99 -16.48
N ARG A 356 1.46 -4.78 -16.91
CA ARG A 356 1.54 -6.21 -16.60
C ARG A 356 2.46 -6.46 -15.41
N ARG A 357 2.09 -7.40 -14.55
CA ARG A 357 2.97 -7.91 -13.48
C ARG A 357 4.26 -8.44 -14.10
N ARG A 358 5.39 -8.08 -13.49
CA ARG A 358 6.72 -8.51 -13.98
C ARG A 358 6.98 -9.96 -13.59
N ALA A 359 7.40 -10.76 -14.56
CA ALA A 359 7.90 -12.10 -14.34
C ALA A 359 9.26 -12.08 -13.62
N GLY A 360 9.61 -13.20 -12.98
CA GLY A 360 10.90 -13.37 -12.30
C GLY A 360 10.79 -13.26 -10.78
N ILE A 361 11.95 -13.11 -10.15
CA ILE A 361 12.04 -12.94 -8.70
C ILE A 361 12.11 -11.46 -8.38
N ALA A 362 11.32 -11.02 -7.42
CA ALA A 362 11.30 -9.64 -6.94
C ALA A 362 11.25 -9.63 -5.40
N PRO A 363 11.68 -8.52 -4.77
CA PRO A 363 11.45 -8.29 -3.35
C PRO A 363 9.98 -8.51 -2.98
N LEU A 364 9.73 -9.24 -1.89
CA LEU A 364 8.39 -9.41 -1.35
C LEU A 364 7.93 -8.09 -0.71
N ARG A 365 6.72 -7.64 -1.06
CA ARG A 365 6.16 -6.36 -0.64
C ARG A 365 4.75 -6.54 -0.11
N THR A 366 4.27 -5.54 0.62
CA THR A 366 2.94 -5.60 1.22
C THR A 366 1.78 -5.73 0.21
N PRO A 367 1.85 -5.17 -1.02
CA PRO A 367 0.86 -5.48 -2.07
C PRO A 367 0.82 -6.94 -2.55
N ASP A 368 1.77 -7.78 -2.16
CA ASP A 368 1.79 -9.21 -2.52
C ASP A 368 0.94 -10.07 -1.55
N THR A 369 0.26 -9.47 -0.57
CA THR A 369 -0.47 -10.17 0.51
C THR A 369 -1.52 -11.16 -0.03
N ILE A 370 -2.34 -10.77 -1.01
CA ILE A 370 -3.34 -11.67 -1.62
C ILE A 370 -2.66 -12.86 -2.32
N ASP A 371 -1.59 -12.59 -3.09
CA ASP A 371 -0.87 -13.63 -3.82
C ASP A 371 -0.23 -14.65 -2.86
N VAL A 372 0.33 -14.17 -1.75
CA VAL A 372 0.89 -14.99 -0.68
C VAL A 372 -0.17 -15.87 -0.04
N ALA A 373 -1.30 -15.30 0.38
CA ALA A 373 -2.39 -16.06 1.01
C ALA A 373 -2.98 -17.12 0.06
N MET A 374 -3.07 -16.82 -1.24
CA MET A 374 -3.44 -17.77 -2.28
C MET A 374 -2.43 -18.92 -2.41
N LEU A 375 -1.13 -18.60 -2.38
CA LEU A 375 -0.05 -19.57 -2.46
C LEU A 375 0.01 -20.48 -1.23
N GLU A 376 -0.13 -19.94 -0.02
CA GLU A 376 -0.23 -20.73 1.22
C GLU A 376 -1.34 -21.77 1.11
N GLY A 377 -2.51 -21.33 0.65
CA GLY A 377 -3.66 -22.21 0.43
C GLY A 377 -3.37 -23.38 -0.51
N LYS A 378 -2.50 -23.20 -1.51
CA LYS A 378 -2.07 -24.30 -2.39
C LYS A 378 -0.99 -25.17 -1.72
N ALA A 379 0.05 -24.54 -1.19
CA ALA A 379 1.24 -25.19 -0.65
C ALA A 379 0.96 -26.03 0.61
N TYR A 380 0.01 -25.58 1.43
CA TYR A 380 -0.38 -26.22 2.69
C TYR A 380 -1.77 -26.86 2.61
N SER A 381 -2.21 -27.20 1.40
CA SER A 381 -3.50 -27.86 1.19
C SER A 381 -3.66 -29.18 1.93
N ASP A 382 -2.54 -29.83 2.29
CA ASP A 382 -2.48 -31.07 3.06
C ASP A 382 -2.47 -30.86 4.58
N ASN A 383 -2.24 -29.64 5.07
CA ASN A 383 -2.30 -29.30 6.49
C ASN A 383 -2.67 -27.82 6.70
N VAL A 384 -3.98 -27.54 6.76
CA VAL A 384 -4.53 -26.17 6.88
C VAL A 384 -4.18 -25.46 8.19
N SER A 385 -3.71 -26.17 9.21
CA SER A 385 -3.27 -25.53 10.47
C SER A 385 -1.95 -24.76 10.30
N LEU A 386 -1.29 -24.88 9.14
CA LEU A 386 -0.08 -24.13 8.78
C LEU A 386 -0.37 -22.78 8.12
N LEU A 387 -1.64 -22.49 7.81
CA LEU A 387 -2.01 -21.24 7.17
C LEU A 387 -1.91 -20.09 8.17
N GLU A 388 -1.05 -19.13 7.88
CA GLU A 388 -0.98 -17.87 8.62
C GLU A 388 -2.21 -16.97 8.33
N ASN A 389 -2.89 -17.23 7.20
CA ASN A 389 -4.04 -16.49 6.68
C ASN A 389 -3.71 -15.05 6.28
N LEU A 390 -4.64 -14.42 5.56
CA LEU A 390 -4.44 -13.12 4.90
C LEU A 390 -3.95 -12.02 5.85
N HIS A 391 -4.53 -11.94 7.06
CA HIS A 391 -4.24 -10.87 8.00
C HIS A 391 -2.90 -11.06 8.71
N GLY A 392 -2.58 -12.30 9.11
CA GLY A 392 -1.28 -12.63 9.69
C GLY A 392 -0.15 -12.37 8.71
N MET A 393 -0.28 -12.84 7.46
CA MET A 393 0.73 -12.56 6.43
C MET A 393 0.89 -11.07 6.14
N GLN A 394 -0.21 -10.30 6.10
CA GLN A 394 -0.10 -8.85 5.95
C GLN A 394 0.69 -8.21 7.09
N ASN A 395 0.40 -8.59 8.34
CA ASN A 395 1.10 -8.07 9.51
C ASN A 395 2.59 -8.45 9.46
N ASN A 396 2.89 -9.68 9.03
CA ASN A 396 4.25 -10.17 8.85
C ASN A 396 5.02 -9.34 7.83
N LEU A 397 4.42 -9.07 6.67
CA LEU A 397 5.04 -8.25 5.63
C LEU A 397 5.21 -6.79 6.05
N ILE A 398 4.27 -6.21 6.79
CA ILE A 398 4.37 -4.83 7.28
C ILE A 398 5.47 -4.74 8.35
N GLY A 399 5.40 -5.57 9.39
CA GLY A 399 6.35 -5.56 10.51
C GLY A 399 7.79 -5.77 10.04
N MET A 400 8.01 -6.78 9.19
CA MET A 400 9.33 -7.05 8.59
C MET A 400 9.87 -5.85 7.82
N ARG A 401 9.06 -5.21 6.97
CA ARG A 401 9.52 -4.06 6.17
C ARG A 401 9.81 -2.84 7.03
N ILE A 402 8.99 -2.56 8.05
CA ILE A 402 9.23 -1.46 9.00
C ILE A 402 10.52 -1.70 9.76
N ALA A 403 10.74 -2.91 10.29
CA ALA A 403 11.96 -3.25 11.01
C ALA A 403 13.20 -3.14 10.11
N ASN A 404 13.11 -3.59 8.86
CA ASN A 404 14.22 -3.47 7.92
C ASN A 404 14.61 -2.01 7.66
N GLU A 405 13.63 -1.14 7.43
CA GLU A 405 13.89 0.29 7.23
C GLU A 405 14.36 1.00 8.50
N HIS A 406 13.82 0.66 9.67
CA HIS A 406 14.17 1.29 10.93
C HIS A 406 15.57 0.89 11.42
N PHE A 407 15.93 -0.39 11.29
CA PHE A 407 17.23 -0.91 11.73
C PHE A 407 18.29 -0.95 10.61
N GLY A 408 17.96 -0.53 9.39
CA GLY A 408 18.86 -0.60 8.24
C GLY A 408 19.24 -2.04 7.85
N ARG A 409 18.29 -2.98 7.93
CA ARG A 409 18.48 -4.39 7.56
C ARG A 409 18.17 -4.63 6.08
N PRO A 410 18.89 -5.53 5.41
CA PRO A 410 18.64 -5.88 4.03
C PRO A 410 17.33 -6.63 3.89
N ASN A 411 16.73 -6.56 2.69
CA ASN A 411 15.58 -7.40 2.38
C ASN A 411 16.05 -8.80 1.95
N LEU A 412 15.59 -9.82 2.67
CA LEU A 412 15.85 -11.24 2.38
C LEU A 412 14.57 -11.98 1.96
N SER A 413 13.46 -11.25 1.78
CA SER A 413 12.17 -11.82 1.40
C SER A 413 11.87 -11.59 -0.09
N PHE A 414 11.39 -12.64 -0.76
CA PHE A 414 11.23 -12.65 -2.22
C PHE A 414 9.92 -13.30 -2.67
N MET A 415 9.38 -12.83 -3.79
CA MET A 415 8.26 -13.42 -4.53
C MET A 415 8.77 -13.88 -5.90
N TYR A 416 8.39 -15.09 -6.32
CA TYR A 416 8.65 -15.60 -7.66
C TYR A 416 7.37 -15.64 -8.49
N ARG A 417 7.39 -14.96 -9.65
CA ARG A 417 6.34 -14.98 -10.65
C ARG A 417 6.81 -15.65 -11.94
N ASP A 418 5.93 -16.43 -12.56
CA ASP A 418 6.20 -17.02 -13.88
C ASP A 418 6.08 -15.98 -15.01
N GLN A 419 6.23 -16.44 -16.27
CA GLN A 419 6.17 -15.56 -17.45
C GLN A 419 4.80 -14.92 -17.67
N GLY A 420 3.74 -15.48 -17.09
CA GLY A 420 2.40 -14.90 -17.09
C GLY A 420 2.19 -13.85 -15.99
N GLY A 421 3.18 -13.65 -15.11
CA GLY A 421 3.04 -12.77 -13.94
C GLY A 421 2.35 -13.44 -12.75
N ILE A 422 2.13 -14.75 -12.82
CA ILE A 422 1.42 -15.52 -11.79
C ILE A 422 2.39 -15.88 -10.68
N ALA A 423 1.99 -15.62 -9.43
CA ALA A 423 2.76 -15.97 -8.25
C ALA A 423 2.88 -17.51 -8.13
N ARG A 424 4.13 -18.01 -8.04
CA ARG A 424 4.45 -19.44 -7.97
C ARG A 424 5.18 -19.85 -6.69
N GLY A 425 5.59 -18.88 -5.88
CA GLY A 425 6.15 -19.12 -4.55
C GLY A 425 6.72 -17.87 -3.94
N TYR A 426 6.94 -17.89 -2.63
CA TYR A 426 7.59 -16.81 -1.90
C TYR A 426 8.55 -17.36 -0.83
N CYS A 427 9.45 -16.50 -0.38
CA CYS A 427 10.29 -16.68 0.80
C CYS A 427 10.10 -15.46 1.69
N LEU A 428 9.67 -15.68 2.93
CA LEU A 428 9.62 -14.68 3.98
C LEU A 428 10.82 -14.92 4.90
N ALA A 429 11.82 -14.05 4.80
CA ALA A 429 13.01 -14.09 5.63
C ALA A 429 13.48 -12.67 6.00
N TYR A 430 14.05 -12.55 7.20
CA TYR A 430 14.48 -11.28 7.77
C TYR A 430 15.58 -11.48 8.81
N GLU A 431 16.33 -10.42 9.10
CA GLU A 431 17.22 -10.38 10.25
C GLU A 431 16.43 -9.99 11.50
N GLY A 432 16.66 -10.73 12.58
CA GLY A 432 16.04 -10.57 13.88
C GLY A 432 17.05 -10.63 15.03
N VAL A 433 16.53 -10.58 16.25
CA VAL A 433 17.28 -10.70 17.51
C VAL A 433 16.63 -11.79 18.36
N ASN A 434 17.43 -12.79 18.74
CA ASN A 434 17.02 -13.92 19.56
C ASN A 434 18.02 -14.10 20.70
N GLY A 435 17.55 -14.20 21.94
CA GLY A 435 18.43 -14.24 23.12
C GLY A 435 19.41 -13.05 23.22
N GLY A 436 19.07 -11.90 22.62
CA GLY A 436 19.94 -10.72 22.55
C GLY A 436 21.01 -10.77 21.45
N LEU A 437 21.08 -11.83 20.64
CA LEU A 437 22.01 -11.94 19.51
C LEU A 437 21.29 -11.84 18.16
N PRO A 438 21.93 -11.26 17.12
CA PRO A 438 21.34 -11.16 15.80
C PRO A 438 21.36 -12.52 15.08
N GLU A 439 20.27 -12.87 14.41
CA GLU A 439 20.13 -14.10 13.59
C GLU A 439 19.31 -13.77 12.33
N VAL A 440 19.51 -14.52 11.24
CA VAL A 440 18.63 -14.46 10.07
C VAL A 440 17.56 -15.52 10.22
N TYR A 441 16.29 -15.14 10.18
CA TYR A 441 15.17 -16.05 10.31
C TYR A 441 14.46 -16.22 8.96
N ILE A 442 14.34 -17.45 8.51
CA ILE A 442 13.45 -17.85 7.41
C ILE A 442 12.16 -18.30 8.07
N SER A 443 11.20 -17.38 8.11
CA SER A 443 9.88 -17.60 8.69
C SER A 443 9.07 -18.58 7.86
N ASP A 444 9.11 -18.43 6.54
CA ASP A 444 8.38 -19.32 5.66
C ASP A 444 8.96 -19.37 4.23
N ILE A 445 8.83 -20.53 3.59
CA ILE A 445 9.10 -20.73 2.16
C ILE A 445 8.02 -21.64 1.60
N ALA A 446 7.10 -21.05 0.84
CA ALA A 446 6.03 -21.77 0.17
C ALA A 446 6.18 -21.68 -1.35
N ALA A 447 5.83 -22.76 -2.04
CA ALA A 447 5.82 -22.82 -3.49
C ALA A 447 4.60 -23.60 -3.98
N ASP A 448 4.06 -23.19 -5.11
CA ASP A 448 3.00 -23.92 -5.81
C ASP A 448 3.52 -25.33 -6.15
N PRO A 449 2.87 -26.42 -5.67
CA PRO A 449 3.30 -27.79 -5.95
C PRO A 449 3.40 -28.12 -7.44
N GLU A 450 2.63 -27.44 -8.28
CA GLU A 450 2.66 -27.62 -9.74
C GLU A 450 3.85 -26.87 -10.39
N ALA A 451 4.35 -25.82 -9.74
CA ALA A 451 5.47 -25.02 -10.21
C ALA A 451 6.82 -25.63 -9.82
N ARG A 452 7.17 -26.72 -10.51
CA ARG A 452 8.49 -27.35 -10.38
C ARG A 452 9.61 -26.30 -10.45
N MET A 453 10.52 -26.35 -9.48
CA MET A 453 11.67 -25.45 -9.29
C MET A 453 11.41 -24.11 -8.58
N ALA A 454 10.16 -23.68 -8.32
CA ALA A 454 9.89 -22.40 -7.66
C ALA A 454 10.61 -22.27 -6.31
N GLY A 455 10.47 -23.26 -5.42
CA GLY A 455 11.17 -23.28 -4.13
C GLY A 455 12.70 -23.25 -4.26
N GLY A 456 13.27 -23.99 -5.23
CA GLY A 456 14.72 -23.99 -5.46
C GLY A 456 15.25 -22.64 -5.96
N LYS A 457 14.47 -21.93 -6.79
CA LYS A 457 14.80 -20.57 -7.23
C LYS A 457 14.81 -19.59 -6.06
N LEU A 458 13.79 -19.65 -5.20
CA LEU A 458 13.67 -18.78 -4.03
C LEU A 458 14.79 -19.02 -3.01
N ILE A 459 15.12 -20.28 -2.71
CA ILE A 459 16.25 -20.62 -1.84
C ILE A 459 17.56 -20.08 -2.42
N THR A 460 17.77 -20.22 -3.73
CA THR A 460 18.97 -19.69 -4.39
C THR A 460 19.05 -18.17 -4.28
N GLU A 461 17.94 -17.46 -4.50
CA GLU A 461 17.90 -16.01 -4.39
C GLU A 461 18.15 -15.54 -2.95
N PHE A 462 17.51 -16.18 -1.97
CA PHE A 462 17.75 -15.92 -0.56
C PHE A 462 19.24 -16.05 -0.21
N PHE A 463 19.90 -17.14 -0.62
CA PHE A 463 21.33 -17.31 -0.38
C PHE A 463 22.18 -16.25 -1.09
N ASN A 464 21.84 -15.89 -2.33
CA ASN A 464 22.55 -14.81 -3.04
C ASN A 464 22.44 -13.47 -2.30
N ALA A 465 21.24 -13.11 -1.85
CA ALA A 465 20.99 -11.89 -1.09
C ALA A 465 21.70 -11.90 0.27
N TYR A 466 21.66 -13.03 0.98
CA TYR A 466 22.43 -13.21 2.21
C TYR A 466 23.92 -12.98 1.97
N MET A 467 24.50 -13.61 0.95
CA MET A 467 25.93 -13.46 0.63
C MET A 467 26.31 -12.05 0.16
N ALA A 468 25.37 -11.29 -0.42
CA ALA A 468 25.61 -9.91 -0.82
C ALA A 468 25.67 -8.94 0.37
N HIS A 469 25.08 -9.30 1.52
CA HIS A 469 24.93 -8.42 2.66
C HIS A 469 25.68 -8.85 3.92
N TYR A 470 26.05 -10.13 4.03
CA TYR A 470 26.74 -10.69 5.19
C TYR A 470 28.11 -11.28 4.82
N GLY A 471 28.99 -11.40 5.83
CA GLY A 471 30.37 -11.83 5.66
C GLY A 471 31.36 -10.67 5.44
N THR A 472 30.96 -9.45 5.79
CA THR A 472 31.80 -8.25 5.82
C THR A 472 32.20 -7.92 7.26
N GLU A 473 33.13 -6.97 7.45
CA GLU A 473 33.48 -6.49 8.79
C GLU A 473 32.31 -5.81 9.49
N GLU A 474 31.48 -5.06 8.74
CA GLU A 474 30.32 -4.34 9.26
C GLU A 474 29.12 -5.26 9.50
N ARG A 475 29.00 -6.34 8.72
CA ARG A 475 27.97 -7.38 8.85
C ARG A 475 28.63 -8.76 8.74
N PRO A 476 29.11 -9.34 9.85
CA PRO A 476 29.64 -10.70 9.83
C PRO A 476 28.54 -11.70 9.45
N TYR A 477 28.93 -12.93 9.12
CA TYR A 477 27.95 -14.00 8.94
C TYR A 477 27.10 -14.16 10.20
N LEU A 478 25.79 -14.24 10.01
CA LEU A 478 24.81 -14.55 11.05
C LEU A 478 24.28 -15.97 10.84
N PRO A 479 23.99 -16.74 11.90
CA PRO A 479 23.34 -18.03 11.72
C PRO A 479 21.95 -17.85 11.09
N ILE A 480 21.55 -18.84 10.30
CA ILE A 480 20.23 -18.87 9.64
C ILE A 480 19.34 -19.85 10.40
N ILE A 481 18.20 -19.38 10.90
CA ILE A 481 17.21 -20.18 11.60
C ILE A 481 15.97 -20.38 10.75
N THR A 482 15.37 -21.57 10.84
CA THR A 482 14.06 -21.84 10.24
C THR A 482 13.33 -22.97 10.96
N ASN A 483 11.99 -22.92 10.90
CA ASN A 483 11.12 -24.00 11.35
C ASN A 483 10.83 -24.91 10.15
N ALA A 484 11.64 -25.96 9.99
CA ALA A 484 11.61 -26.81 8.82
C ALA A 484 10.60 -27.95 8.99
N ARG A 485 9.60 -28.03 8.11
CA ARG A 485 8.64 -29.14 8.01
C ARG A 485 9.39 -30.42 7.62
N GLY A 486 9.28 -31.45 8.46
CA GLY A 486 10.03 -32.71 8.34
C GLY A 486 9.83 -33.44 7.01
N LYS A 487 8.62 -33.39 6.45
CA LYS A 487 8.28 -34.06 5.18
C LYS A 487 8.78 -33.30 3.94
N THR A 488 9.12 -32.01 4.06
CA THR A 488 9.48 -31.16 2.92
C THR A 488 10.77 -30.39 3.16
N SER A 489 10.71 -29.19 3.75
CA SER A 489 11.83 -28.24 3.82
C SER A 489 13.04 -28.79 4.58
N PHE A 490 12.84 -29.61 5.63
CA PHE A 490 13.95 -30.21 6.37
C PHE A 490 14.79 -31.16 5.50
N GLN A 491 14.13 -32.04 4.74
CA GLN A 491 14.81 -32.95 3.81
C GLN A 491 15.49 -32.21 2.65
N ILE A 492 14.97 -31.05 2.27
CA ILE A 492 15.60 -30.20 1.25
C ILE A 492 16.88 -29.61 1.81
N LEU A 493 16.84 -29.03 3.02
CA LEU A 493 18.01 -28.46 3.68
C LEU A 493 19.12 -29.50 3.85
N GLN A 494 18.81 -30.68 4.39
CA GLN A 494 19.78 -31.79 4.54
C GLN A 494 20.49 -32.15 3.23
N ARG A 495 19.79 -32.14 2.11
CA ARG A 495 20.36 -32.52 0.80
C ARG A 495 21.09 -31.39 0.09
N GLN A 496 20.72 -30.14 0.35
CA GLN A 496 21.13 -29.00 -0.48
C GLN A 496 22.10 -28.04 0.22
N LEU A 497 22.09 -27.98 1.55
CA LEU A 497 22.83 -26.99 2.31
C LEU A 497 24.32 -26.98 1.98
N GLU A 498 25.00 -28.13 2.08
CA GLU A 498 26.43 -28.22 1.77
C GLU A 498 26.76 -27.82 0.32
N ARG A 499 25.84 -28.08 -0.62
CA ARG A 499 26.04 -27.71 -2.03
C ARG A 499 25.92 -26.20 -2.21
N LEU A 500 24.96 -25.57 -1.53
CA LEU A 500 24.75 -24.12 -1.57
C LEU A 500 25.93 -23.39 -0.90
N ALA A 501 26.36 -23.85 0.27
CA ALA A 501 27.51 -23.29 0.98
C ALA A 501 28.80 -23.38 0.16
N ARG A 502 29.11 -24.56 -0.40
CA ARG A 502 30.32 -24.74 -1.24
C ARG A 502 30.34 -23.85 -2.48
N LYS A 503 29.18 -23.57 -3.10
CA LYS A 503 29.10 -22.63 -4.23
C LYS A 503 29.46 -21.20 -3.85
N ALA A 504 29.27 -20.85 -2.58
CA ALA A 504 29.59 -19.54 -2.01
C ALA A 504 30.96 -19.51 -1.32
N ASP A 505 31.78 -20.55 -1.49
CA ASP A 505 33.08 -20.72 -0.80
C ASP A 505 32.94 -20.70 0.74
N LEU A 506 31.87 -21.33 1.25
CA LEU A 506 31.58 -21.46 2.67
C LEU A 506 31.45 -22.92 3.12
N ILE A 507 31.66 -23.10 4.42
CA ILE A 507 31.31 -24.28 5.19
C ILE A 507 30.01 -23.97 5.93
N ALA A 508 29.08 -24.92 5.87
CA ALA A 508 27.82 -24.84 6.61
C ALA A 508 27.68 -26.06 7.53
N GLU A 509 27.23 -25.82 8.75
CA GLU A 509 26.83 -26.86 9.69
C GLU A 509 25.36 -26.67 10.06
N MET A 510 24.59 -27.74 9.95
CA MET A 510 23.17 -27.75 10.33
C MET A 510 23.01 -28.37 11.71
N GLN A 511 22.48 -27.59 12.66
CA GLN A 511 22.13 -28.02 14.00
C GLN A 511 20.62 -28.10 14.14
N VAL A 512 20.09 -29.24 14.61
CA VAL A 512 18.71 -29.33 15.07
C VAL A 512 18.67 -28.86 16.52
N VAL A 513 17.98 -27.74 16.76
CA VAL A 513 17.86 -27.12 18.09
C VAL A 513 16.75 -27.80 18.89
N SER A 514 15.60 -28.05 18.26
CA SER A 514 14.47 -28.77 18.85
C SER A 514 13.54 -29.34 17.79
N GLU A 515 12.64 -30.23 18.20
CA GLU A 515 11.58 -30.80 17.37
C GLU A 515 10.22 -30.66 18.06
N TYR A 516 9.15 -30.47 17.30
CA TYR A 516 7.79 -30.41 17.82
C TYR A 516 6.77 -30.91 16.78
N GLN A 517 5.54 -31.17 17.24
CA GLN A 517 4.41 -31.53 16.36
C GLN A 517 3.52 -30.32 16.14
N HIS A 518 3.05 -30.14 14.90
CA HIS A 518 2.03 -29.15 14.55
C HIS A 518 1.01 -29.77 13.60
N GLY A 519 -0.22 -29.95 14.07
CA GLY A 519 -1.21 -30.75 13.36
C GLY A 519 -0.72 -32.18 13.14
N THR A 520 -0.56 -32.59 11.89
CA THR A 520 -0.12 -33.94 11.50
C THR A 520 1.35 -34.03 11.07
N ASP A 521 2.12 -32.96 11.30
CA ASP A 521 3.50 -32.84 10.86
C ASP A 521 4.48 -32.64 12.02
N THR A 522 5.67 -33.19 11.83
CA THR A 522 6.83 -32.92 12.66
C THR A 522 7.60 -31.74 12.08
N PHE A 523 7.93 -30.77 12.92
CA PHE A 523 8.76 -29.62 12.60
C PHE A 523 10.09 -29.70 13.34
N TYR A 524 11.14 -29.27 12.66
CA TYR A 524 12.50 -29.18 13.18
C TYR A 524 12.91 -27.72 13.22
N ASN A 525 13.23 -27.23 14.41
CA ASN A 525 13.88 -25.95 14.58
C ASN A 525 15.35 -26.13 14.23
N VAL A 526 15.76 -25.56 13.10
CA VAL A 526 17.09 -25.74 12.55
C VAL A 526 17.86 -24.43 12.62
N ARG A 527 19.09 -24.49 13.13
CA ARG A 527 20.07 -23.41 13.05
C ARG A 527 21.21 -23.84 12.12
N VAL A 528 21.48 -23.02 11.12
CA VAL A 528 22.57 -23.21 10.16
C VAL A 528 23.68 -22.22 10.47
N HIS A 529 24.84 -22.75 10.83
CA HIS A 529 26.06 -21.99 11.09
C HIS A 529 26.90 -21.92 9.83
N LEU A 530 27.46 -20.75 9.52
CA LEU A 530 28.17 -20.47 8.26
C LEU A 530 29.52 -19.83 8.55
N GLY A 531 30.55 -20.25 7.82
CA GLY A 531 31.90 -19.71 7.97
C GLY A 531 32.80 -20.04 6.79
N ARG A 532 33.95 -19.36 6.66
CA ARG A 532 34.93 -19.68 5.61
C ARG A 532 35.83 -20.82 6.03
N THR A 533 36.02 -20.99 7.34
CA THR A 533 36.80 -22.06 7.94
C THR A 533 35.96 -22.88 8.93
N PRO A 534 36.38 -24.13 9.25
CA PRO A 534 35.73 -24.91 10.30
C PRO A 534 35.75 -24.20 11.67
N ASP A 535 36.79 -23.41 11.95
CA ASP A 535 36.92 -22.66 13.20
C ASP A 535 35.88 -21.53 13.28
N ASP A 536 35.60 -20.83 12.17
CA ASP A 536 34.54 -19.81 12.11
C ASP A 536 33.17 -20.41 12.48
N VAL A 537 32.87 -21.59 11.93
CA VAL A 537 31.62 -22.31 12.18
C VAL A 537 31.55 -22.76 13.64
N ALA A 538 32.65 -23.28 14.20
CA ALA A 538 32.72 -23.71 15.58
C ALA A 538 32.52 -22.54 16.56
N GLN A 539 33.17 -21.40 16.31
CA GLN A 539 33.01 -20.18 17.12
C GLN A 539 31.58 -19.63 17.03
N MET A 540 30.97 -19.63 15.85
CA MET A 540 29.57 -19.25 15.69
C MET A 540 28.67 -20.20 16.49
N ARG A 541 28.86 -21.51 16.37
CA ARG A 541 28.07 -22.47 17.13
C ARG A 541 28.18 -22.25 18.64
N GLU A 542 29.39 -22.13 19.18
CA GLU A 542 29.62 -21.89 20.61
C GLU A 542 28.93 -20.59 21.08
N LYS A 543 29.01 -19.52 20.29
CA LYS A 543 28.37 -18.24 20.61
C LYS A 543 26.83 -18.34 20.72
N TYR A 544 26.20 -19.19 19.91
CA TYR A 544 24.73 -19.32 19.85
C TYR A 544 24.20 -20.57 20.57
N GLU A 545 25.06 -21.41 21.14
CA GLU A 545 24.69 -22.70 21.77
C GLU A 545 23.73 -22.53 22.95
N ALA A 546 23.90 -21.47 23.73
CA ALA A 546 23.06 -21.17 24.90
C ALA A 546 21.68 -20.58 24.54
N ILE A 547 21.45 -20.22 23.27
CA ILE A 547 20.16 -19.66 22.83
C ILE A 547 19.24 -20.81 22.47
N ASN A 548 18.40 -21.18 23.43
CA ASN A 548 17.23 -22.02 23.19
C ASN A 548 16.24 -21.27 22.30
N MET A 549 15.63 -22.00 21.37
CA MET A 549 14.39 -21.56 20.77
C MET A 549 13.27 -21.92 21.73
N ASP A 550 12.77 -20.95 22.49
CA ASP A 550 11.50 -21.11 23.18
C ASP A 550 10.45 -21.49 22.13
N GLY A 551 9.82 -22.63 22.36
CA GLY A 551 9.18 -23.43 21.34
C GLY A 551 8.02 -22.73 20.65
N GLY A 552 7.93 -22.99 19.35
CA GLY A 552 6.69 -23.00 18.61
C GLY A 552 6.30 -21.66 18.00
N PHE A 553 5.85 -21.75 16.76
CA PHE A 553 4.77 -20.93 16.24
C PHE A 553 3.91 -20.37 17.40
N VAL A 554 3.77 -19.04 17.50
CA VAL A 554 2.80 -18.43 18.42
C VAL A 554 1.41 -18.64 17.81
N ALA A 555 0.97 -19.90 17.75
CA ALA A 555 -0.38 -20.27 17.36
C ALA A 555 -1.39 -19.82 18.42
N ASP A 556 -0.94 -19.56 19.66
CA ASP A 556 -1.80 -19.10 20.77
C ASP A 556 -2.38 -17.70 20.56
N GLN A 557 -1.89 -16.91 19.59
CA GLN A 557 -2.58 -15.67 19.18
C GLN A 557 -3.71 -15.92 18.17
N TYR A 558 -3.82 -17.15 17.67
CA TYR A 558 -4.84 -17.58 16.71
C TYR A 558 -5.77 -18.69 17.22
N GLU A 559 -5.56 -19.27 18.40
CA GLU A 559 -6.51 -20.25 18.98
C GLU A 559 -7.85 -19.62 19.39
N ASP A 560 -7.87 -18.32 19.75
CA ASP A 560 -9.12 -17.54 19.97
C ASP A 560 -9.99 -17.38 18.70
N TRP A 561 -9.57 -17.93 17.56
CA TRP A 561 -10.28 -17.80 16.28
C TRP A 561 -11.25 -18.96 16.02
N LYS A 562 -11.33 -19.94 16.93
CA LYS A 562 -12.19 -21.13 16.80
C LYS A 562 -13.43 -21.13 17.68
N GLU A 563 -13.54 -20.21 18.63
CA GLU A 563 -14.71 -20.07 19.50
C GLU A 563 -15.40 -18.75 19.17
N ASP A 564 -16.27 -18.73 18.15
CA ASP A 564 -17.43 -17.82 18.07
C ASP A 564 -18.23 -18.14 16.78
N ASP A 565 -18.79 -19.35 16.74
CA ASP A 565 -19.80 -19.77 15.75
C ASP A 565 -21.22 -19.27 16.12
N GLU A 566 -21.35 -18.34 17.07
CA GLU A 566 -22.63 -17.99 17.70
C GLU A 566 -23.13 -16.55 17.42
N TYR A 567 -22.79 -15.93 16.29
CA TYR A 567 -23.52 -14.73 15.83
C TYR A 567 -23.74 -14.73 14.31
N ALA A 568 -24.42 -15.78 13.83
CA ALA A 568 -25.21 -15.71 12.60
C ALA A 568 -26.61 -15.17 12.93
N GLY A 569 -26.69 -13.90 13.32
CA GLY A 569 -27.95 -13.23 13.64
C GLY A 569 -27.80 -11.72 13.48
N ASP A 570 -28.62 -11.16 12.60
CA ASP A 570 -28.95 -9.74 12.48
C ASP A 570 -27.88 -8.81 11.87
N LEU A 571 -27.59 -9.05 10.59
CA LEU A 571 -27.35 -7.94 9.66
C LEU A 571 -28.71 -7.46 9.13
N GLU A 572 -29.45 -6.75 9.98
CA GLU A 572 -30.57 -5.95 9.51
C GLU A 572 -30.04 -4.77 8.69
N GLU A 573 -30.65 -4.61 7.51
CA GLU A 573 -30.52 -3.53 6.57
C GLU A 573 -30.98 -2.19 7.17
N ASP A 574 -30.37 -1.66 8.22
CA ASP A 574 -30.77 -0.32 8.69
C ASP A 574 -29.63 0.42 9.40
N ASN A 575 -28.93 1.22 8.60
CA ASN A 575 -28.30 2.52 8.87
C ASN A 575 -27.01 2.66 8.04
N TRP A 576 -27.20 3.04 6.78
CA TRP A 576 -26.17 3.49 5.85
C TRP A 576 -26.11 5.02 5.84
#